data_AF-A0A7W3Y3D2-F1
#
_entry.id   AF-A0A7W3Y3D2-F1
#
_cell.length_a   1.000
_cell.length_b   1.000
_cell.length_c   1.000
_cell.angle_alpha   90.00
_cell.angle_beta   90.00
_cell.angle_gamma   90.00
#
_symmetry.space_group_name_H-M   'P 1'
#
loop_
_entity.id
_entity.type
_entity.pdbx_description
1 polymer ?
#
loop_
_entity_poly.entity_id
_entity_poly.type
_entity_poly.pdbx_seq_one_letter_code
_entity_poly.pdbx_strand_id
1 'polypeptide(L)'
;PPARGIDAGILASVVAVLADLTERPVTAEASPASLGATSLTLVLAHRRLRESIAPGLALADVFRHPTVGSLAEHITALTRSAPGAAPTAADRGVPPVRRSAPRRGDRAAARARAEETAR
;
A
#
# COMPACT_ATOMS: atom_id res chain seq x y z
N PRO A 1 -1.74 16.07 -10.66
CA PRO A 1 -0.28 16.19 -10.47
C PRO A 1 0.25 14.95 -9.76
N PRO A 2 1.19 14.17 -10.35
CA PRO A 2 1.74 13.02 -9.65
C PRO A 2 2.51 13.52 -8.41
N ALA A 3 2.29 12.84 -7.28
CA ALA A 3 2.79 13.24 -5.98
C ALA A 3 4.32 13.44 -6.01
N ARG A 4 4.74 14.69 -5.79
CA ARG A 4 6.14 15.07 -5.62
C ARG A 4 6.67 14.40 -4.36
N GLY A 5 7.18 13.17 -4.47
CA GLY A 5 7.70 12.45 -3.32
C GLY A 5 7.89 10.95 -3.47
N ILE A 6 7.35 10.33 -4.55
CA ILE A 6 7.54 8.91 -4.85
C ILE A 6 8.93 8.69 -5.45
N ASP A 7 9.69 7.77 -4.87
CA ASP A 7 10.92 7.28 -5.49
C ASP A 7 10.55 6.34 -6.67
N ALA A 8 11.04 6.66 -7.86
CA ALA A 8 10.71 5.91 -9.08
C ALA A 8 11.21 4.46 -9.04
N GLY A 9 12.32 4.18 -8.34
CA GLY A 9 12.83 2.84 -8.14
C GLY A 9 11.93 2.03 -7.21
N ILE A 10 11.49 2.62 -6.11
CA ILE A 10 10.54 1.98 -5.18
C ILE A 10 9.22 1.68 -5.88
N LEU A 11 8.69 2.63 -6.65
CA LEU A 11 7.47 2.44 -7.42
C LEU A 11 7.61 1.26 -8.40
N ALA A 12 8.70 1.23 -9.17
CA ALA A 12 8.98 0.15 -10.11
C ALA A 12 9.08 -1.21 -9.41
N SER A 13 9.72 -1.28 -8.25
CA SER A 13 9.80 -2.52 -7.46
C SER A 13 8.44 -2.99 -6.96
N VAL A 14 7.58 -2.09 -6.47
CA VAL A 14 6.21 -2.43 -6.05
C VAL A 14 5.39 -2.94 -7.23
N VAL A 15 5.46 -2.25 -8.38
CA VAL A 15 4.81 -2.67 -9.62
C VAL A 15 5.29 -4.06 -10.04
N ALA A 16 6.60 -4.31 -10.05
CA ALA A 16 7.17 -5.58 -10.47
C ALA A 16 6.72 -6.75 -9.57
N VAL A 17 6.73 -6.56 -8.25
CA VAL A 17 6.28 -7.60 -7.30
C VAL A 17 4.80 -7.93 -7.50
N LEU A 18 3.96 -6.91 -7.70
CA LEU A 18 2.53 -7.13 -7.90
C LEU A 18 2.24 -7.72 -9.28
N ALA A 19 2.96 -7.31 -10.33
CA ALA A 19 2.80 -7.86 -11.67
C ALA A 19 3.18 -9.35 -11.72
N ASP A 20 4.26 -9.74 -11.04
CA ASP A 20 4.68 -11.13 -10.94
C ASP A 20 3.62 -11.99 -10.22
N LEU A 21 3.07 -11.48 -9.12
CA LEU A 21 2.08 -12.21 -8.32
C LEU A 21 0.67 -12.23 -8.91
N THR A 22 0.34 -11.28 -9.79
CA THR A 22 -0.98 -11.19 -10.46
C THR A 22 -0.94 -11.72 -11.88
N GLU A 23 0.24 -12.09 -12.39
CA GLU A 23 0.50 -12.50 -13.77
C GLU A 23 -0.03 -11.49 -14.81
N ARG A 24 -0.12 -10.21 -14.43
CA ARG A 24 -0.77 -9.15 -15.21
C ARG A 24 -0.03 -7.81 -15.07
N PRO A 25 -0.10 -6.94 -16.09
CA PRO A 25 0.48 -5.61 -16.00
C PRO A 25 -0.27 -4.74 -14.98
N VAL A 26 0.50 -4.05 -14.13
CA VAL A 26 0.00 -3.23 -13.02
C VAL A 26 0.34 -1.76 -13.26
N THR A 27 -0.64 -0.86 -13.11
CA THR A 27 -0.44 0.58 -13.17
C THR A 27 -0.37 1.19 -11.76
N ALA A 28 0.21 2.38 -11.62
CA ALA A 28 0.34 3.05 -10.32
C ALA A 28 -1.01 3.36 -9.65
N GLU A 29 -2.05 3.58 -10.46
CA GLU A 29 -3.42 3.87 -10.01
C GLU A 29 -4.19 2.60 -9.63
N ALA A 30 -3.70 1.42 -10.04
CA ALA A 30 -4.41 0.17 -9.85
C ALA A 30 -4.47 -0.20 -8.37
N SER A 31 -5.65 -0.64 -7.94
CA SER A 31 -5.80 -1.33 -6.67
C SER A 31 -5.48 -2.82 -6.86
N PRO A 32 -4.79 -3.48 -5.92
CA PRO A 32 -4.54 -4.92 -6.01
C PRO A 32 -5.85 -5.72 -6.17
N ALA A 33 -6.93 -5.31 -5.50
CA ALA A 33 -8.24 -5.95 -5.63
C ALA A 33 -8.78 -5.90 -7.07
N SER A 34 -8.65 -4.77 -7.76
CA SER A 34 -9.05 -4.65 -9.18
C SER A 34 -8.23 -5.53 -10.13
N LEU A 35 -7.04 -5.97 -9.69
CA LEU A 35 -6.16 -6.85 -10.45
C LEU A 35 -6.39 -8.34 -10.14
N GLY A 36 -7.35 -8.66 -9.25
CA GLY A 36 -7.60 -10.02 -8.78
C GLY A 36 -6.68 -10.45 -7.64
N ALA A 37 -5.95 -9.52 -7.01
CA ALA A 37 -5.14 -9.83 -5.84
C ALA A 37 -6.04 -10.25 -4.67
N THR A 38 -5.76 -11.43 -4.13
CA THR A 38 -6.42 -11.96 -2.94
C THR A 38 -5.66 -11.52 -1.68
N SER A 39 -6.25 -11.76 -0.50
CA SER A 39 -5.53 -11.56 0.78
C SER A 39 -4.21 -12.33 0.82
N LEU A 40 -4.15 -13.54 0.23
CA LEU A 40 -2.91 -14.31 0.12
C LEU A 40 -1.89 -13.61 -0.79
N THR A 41 -2.32 -13.11 -1.94
CA THR A 41 -1.49 -12.32 -2.86
C THR A 41 -0.87 -11.11 -2.13
N LEU A 42 -1.65 -10.42 -1.30
CA LEU A 42 -1.16 -9.28 -0.52
C LEU A 42 -0.14 -9.68 0.55
N VAL A 43 -0.33 -10.83 1.21
CA VAL A 43 0.64 -11.36 2.19
C VAL A 43 1.95 -11.78 1.50
N LEU A 44 1.88 -12.38 0.32
CA LEU A 44 3.07 -12.74 -0.47
C LEU A 44 3.81 -11.49 -0.98
N ALA A 45 3.07 -10.49 -1.47
CA ALA A 45 3.62 -9.21 -1.87
C ALA A 45 4.31 -8.53 -0.68
N HIS A 46 3.66 -8.51 0.49
CA HIS A 46 4.22 -7.97 1.72
C HIS A 46 5.57 -8.62 2.07
N ARG A 47 5.66 -9.95 2.06
CA ARG A 47 6.90 -10.70 2.35
C ARG A 47 8.03 -10.30 1.40
N ARG A 48 7.76 -10.33 0.09
CA ARG A 48 8.75 -9.97 -0.93
C ARG A 48 9.22 -8.52 -0.83
N LEU A 49 8.30 -7.59 -0.56
CA LEU A 49 8.64 -6.17 -0.38
C LEU A 49 9.48 -5.96 0.87
N ARG A 50 9.20 -6.71 1.95
CA ARG A 50 9.95 -6.65 3.19
C ARG A 50 11.37 -7.19 3.04
N GLU A 51 11.55 -8.26 2.28
CA GLU A 51 12.86 -8.86 2.01
C GLU A 51 13.72 -8.01 1.05
N SER A 52 13.10 -7.23 0.17
CA SER A 52 13.80 -6.47 -0.88
C SER A 52 14.05 -5.00 -0.52
N ILE A 53 12.99 -4.20 -0.42
CA ILE A 53 13.08 -2.73 -0.41
C ILE A 53 12.60 -2.09 0.88
N ALA A 54 11.85 -2.81 1.72
CA ALA A 54 11.13 -2.24 2.85
C ALA A 54 11.14 -3.15 4.10
N PRO A 55 12.31 -3.41 4.73
CA PRO A 55 12.43 -4.34 5.87
C PRO A 55 11.56 -4.00 7.08
N GLY A 56 11.20 -2.72 7.24
CA GLY A 56 10.31 -2.20 8.28
C GLY A 56 8.83 -2.10 7.90
N LEU A 57 8.43 -2.54 6.71
CA LEU A 57 7.02 -2.51 6.30
C LEU A 57 6.19 -3.42 7.22
N ALA A 58 5.03 -2.96 7.66
CA ALA A 58 4.07 -3.79 8.40
C ALA A 58 2.96 -4.30 7.45
N LEU A 59 2.43 -5.49 7.71
CA LEU A 59 1.32 -6.03 6.90
C LEU A 59 0.08 -5.12 6.94
N ALA A 60 -0.18 -4.47 8.08
CA ALA A 60 -1.27 -3.52 8.22
C ALA A 60 -1.15 -2.32 7.25
N ASP A 61 0.07 -1.94 6.87
CA ASP A 61 0.29 -0.82 5.95
C ASP A 61 -0.11 -1.20 4.52
N VAL A 62 0.10 -2.45 4.10
CA VAL A 62 -0.35 -2.96 2.80
C VAL A 62 -1.88 -2.86 2.65
N PHE A 63 -2.62 -3.09 3.74
CA PHE A 63 -4.07 -2.93 3.75
C PHE A 63 -4.53 -1.46 3.88
N ARG A 64 -3.73 -0.60 4.52
CA ARG A 64 -4.03 0.86 4.64
C ARG A 64 -3.75 1.63 3.35
N HIS A 65 -2.87 1.11 2.51
CA HIS A 65 -2.45 1.70 1.24
C HIS A 65 -2.86 0.78 0.07
N PRO A 66 -4.16 0.68 -0.27
CA PRO A 66 -4.69 -0.30 -1.23
C PRO A 66 -4.48 0.09 -2.70
N THR A 67 -3.53 0.98 -2.99
CA THR A 67 -3.13 1.32 -4.37
C THR A 67 -1.62 1.28 -4.49
N VAL A 68 -1.12 0.95 -5.68
CA VAL A 68 0.33 0.87 -5.92
C VAL A 68 1.04 2.18 -5.61
N GLY A 69 0.47 3.31 -6.04
CA GLY A 69 1.01 4.64 -5.75
C GLY A 69 1.07 4.93 -4.24
N SER A 70 -0.03 4.70 -3.51
CA SER A 70 -0.06 4.98 -2.07
C SER A 70 0.87 4.08 -1.26
N LEU A 71 1.06 2.83 -1.68
CA LEU A 71 2.00 1.91 -1.05
C LEU A 71 3.45 2.33 -1.33
N ALA A 72 3.76 2.73 -2.58
CA ALA A 72 5.08 3.22 -2.95
C ALA A 72 5.45 4.54 -2.24
N GLU A 73 4.49 5.44 -2.06
CA GLU A 73 4.65 6.66 -1.26
C GLU A 73 5.03 6.34 0.19
N HIS A 74 4.28 5.42 0.82
CA HIS A 74 4.54 5.00 2.20
C HIS A 74 5.92 4.34 2.34
N ILE A 75 6.27 3.43 1.45
CA ILE A 75 7.59 2.79 1.45
C ILE A 75 8.71 3.82 1.26
N THR A 76 8.51 4.80 0.36
CA THR A 76 9.48 5.88 0.16
C THR A 76 9.68 6.70 1.44
N ALA A 77 8.59 6.99 2.17
CA ALA A 77 8.67 7.70 3.44
C ALA A 77 9.39 6.88 4.53
N LEU A 78 9.14 5.57 4.61
CA LEU A 78 9.82 4.66 5.53
C LEU A 78 11.32 4.62 5.28
N THR A 79 11.74 4.47 4.03
CA THR A 79 13.16 4.40 3.65
C THR A 79 13.88 5.73 3.89
N ARG A 80 13.23 6.87 3.61
CA ARG A 80 13.79 8.20 3.86
C ARG A 80 13.91 8.51 5.36
N SER A 81 13.02 7.96 6.17
CA SER A 81 12.99 8.18 7.62
C SER A 81 13.87 7.21 8.42
N ALA A 82 14.62 6.33 7.76
CA ALA A 82 15.51 5.37 8.41
C ALA A 82 17.00 5.82 8.30
N PRO A 83 17.55 6.56 9.28
CA PRO A 83 18.99 6.65 9.44
C PRO A 83 19.49 5.34 10.06
N GLY A 84 20.16 4.50 9.26
CA GLY A 84 21.09 3.48 9.77
C GLY A 84 20.54 2.39 10.71
N ALA A 85 19.29 1.96 10.57
CA ALA A 85 18.76 0.89 11.42
C ALA A 85 19.16 -0.50 10.87
N ALA A 86 20.17 -1.11 11.49
CA ALA A 86 20.51 -2.52 11.33
C ALA A 86 19.27 -3.43 11.57
N PRO A 87 19.18 -4.59 10.89
CA PRO A 87 18.01 -5.46 10.98
C PRO A 87 17.98 -6.15 12.34
N THR A 88 17.26 -5.57 13.30
CA THR A 88 16.88 -6.31 14.50
C THR A 88 15.56 -7.03 14.23
N ALA A 89 15.68 -8.35 14.09
CA ALA A 89 14.58 -9.28 14.17
C ALA A 89 13.92 -9.12 15.54
N ALA A 90 12.93 -8.24 15.63
CA ALA A 90 12.03 -8.15 16.76
C ALA A 90 10.61 -8.18 16.21
N ASP A 91 10.07 -9.39 16.25
CA ASP A 91 8.71 -9.61 16.71
C ASP A 91 8.34 -8.54 17.75
N ARG A 92 7.60 -7.52 17.31
CA ARG A 92 6.87 -6.63 18.20
C ARG A 92 5.46 -6.55 17.67
N GLY A 93 4.64 -7.43 18.22
CA GLY A 93 3.22 -7.20 18.36
C GLY A 93 2.94 -5.76 18.80
N VAL A 94 1.92 -5.20 18.16
CA VAL A 94 1.08 -4.07 18.59
C VAL A 94 1.75 -2.99 19.47
N PRO A 95 2.02 -1.80 18.90
CA PRO A 95 1.96 -0.54 19.64
C PRO A 95 0.66 0.23 19.33
N PRO A 96 0.27 1.19 20.20
CA PRO A 96 -1.11 1.40 20.59
C PRO A 96 -1.93 2.15 19.55
N VAL A 97 -3.24 1.85 19.56
CA VAL A 97 -4.29 2.65 18.91
C VAL A 97 -4.17 4.10 19.38
N ARG A 98 -3.55 4.94 18.55
CA ARG A 98 -3.83 6.38 18.58
C ARG A 98 -5.14 6.57 17.84
N ARG A 99 -6.21 6.79 18.63
CA ARG A 99 -7.49 7.29 18.12
C ARG A 99 -7.24 8.69 17.57
N SER A 100 -6.95 8.78 16.27
CA SER A 100 -7.11 10.03 15.55
C SER A 100 -8.59 10.17 15.19
N ALA A 101 -9.21 11.16 15.84
CA ALA A 101 -10.59 11.61 15.68
C ALA A 101 -11.03 11.77 14.20
N PRO A 102 -12.35 11.75 13.95
CA PRO A 102 -12.88 11.68 12.60
C PRO A 102 -12.59 12.96 11.83
N ARG A 103 -11.92 12.85 10.68
CA ARG A 103 -11.96 13.91 9.68
C ARG A 103 -13.34 13.91 9.02
N ARG A 104 -14.13 14.89 9.49
CA ARG A 104 -15.40 15.34 8.94
C ARG A 104 -15.15 15.82 7.50
N GLY A 105 -15.88 15.25 6.55
CA GLY A 105 -15.92 15.73 5.16
C GLY A 105 -15.20 14.80 4.17
N ASP A 106 -15.93 13.78 3.68
CA ASP A 106 -15.77 13.23 2.31
C ASP A 106 -16.69 12.01 2.03
N ARG A 107 -17.61 11.68 2.94
CA ARG A 107 -18.73 10.74 2.67
C ARG A 107 -19.84 11.33 1.76
N ALA A 108 -19.57 12.41 1.04
CA ALA A 108 -20.56 13.06 0.18
C ALA A 108 -20.54 12.57 -1.28
N ALA A 109 -19.50 11.84 -1.74
CA ALA A 109 -19.37 11.52 -3.17
C ALA A 109 -19.58 10.04 -3.55
N ALA A 110 -19.68 9.13 -2.58
CA ALA A 110 -19.78 7.68 -2.86
C ALA A 110 -21.21 7.10 -2.76
N ARG A 111 -22.24 7.92 -2.47
CA ARG A 111 -23.65 7.48 -2.37
C ARG A 111 -24.59 8.04 -3.45
N ALA A 112 -24.05 8.63 -4.52
CA ALA A 112 -24.87 9.28 -5.55
C ALA A 112 -24.93 8.55 -6.91
N ARG A 113 -24.39 7.32 -7.04
CA ARG A 113 -24.40 6.59 -8.33
C ARG A 113 -24.90 5.14 -8.29
N ALA A 114 -25.56 4.74 -7.20
CA ALA A 114 -26.11 3.38 -7.07
C ALA A 114 -27.65 3.29 -7.23
N GLU A 115 -28.33 4.38 -7.58
CA GLU A 115 -29.80 4.39 -7.75
C GLU A 115 -30.28 4.55 -9.21
N GLU A 116 -29.39 4.59 -10.19
CA GLU A 116 -29.78 4.80 -11.60
C GLU A 116 -29.63 3.53 -12.47
N THR A 117 -30.04 2.36 -11.94
CA THR A 117 -30.33 1.17 -12.77
C THR A 117 -31.47 0.37 -12.15
N ALA A 118 -32.62 1.01 -11.97
CA ALA A 118 -33.91 0.31 -11.84
C ALA A 118 -35.01 1.28 -12.28
N ARG A 119 -35.22 1.36 -13.59
CA ARG A 119 -36.47 1.86 -14.16
C ARG A 119 -37.01 0.84 -15.13
#